data_AF-A0A844F7V6-F1
#
_entry.id   AF-A0A844F7V6-F1
#
_cell.length_a   1.000
_cell.length_b   1.000
_cell.length_c   1.000
_cell.angle_alpha   90.00
_cell.angle_beta   90.00
_cell.angle_gamma   90.00
#
_symmetry.space_group_name_H-M   'P 1'
#
loop_
_entity.id
_entity.type
_entity.pdbx_description
1 polymer ?
#
loop_
_entity_poly.entity_id
_entity_poly.type
_entity_poly.pdbx_seq_one_letter_code
_entity_poly.pdbx_strand_id
1 'polypeptide(L)'
;MTTYELGSSLEKLLSKLKQNRENVPLDILKTYYKVPYEELIAQVNQTATAFVKSIVAGQLLINPDVSMDEQADVVNQTIQDSGMIKQISHCMSQTYDVTLIHLMALELRKKVEAALYPYIARKNCLVADLDDIEKEPIIYNTLTKQVYENDHWIDRELDLDGKLLIYLKSEEKKSKDNF
;
A
#
# COMPACT_ATOMS: atom_id res chain seq x y z
N MET A 1 -11.62 -10.91 -8.15
CA MET A 1 -11.20 -11.80 -7.07
C MET A 1 -10.90 -10.94 -5.86
N THR A 2 -11.52 -11.20 -4.71
CA THR A 2 -11.28 -10.45 -3.46
C THR A 2 -9.91 -10.80 -2.88
N THR A 3 -9.36 -9.98 -1.96
CA THR A 3 -8.11 -10.30 -1.25
C THR A 3 -8.20 -11.67 -0.55
N TYR A 4 -9.37 -12.01 0.00
CA TYR A 4 -9.61 -13.31 0.64
C TYR A 4 -9.52 -14.48 -0.37
N GLU A 5 -10.18 -14.35 -1.52
CA GLU A 5 -10.14 -15.36 -2.58
C GLU A 5 -8.73 -15.55 -3.15
N LEU A 6 -7.96 -14.47 -3.28
CA LEU A 6 -6.55 -14.52 -3.69
C LEU A 6 -5.69 -15.26 -2.65
N GLY A 7 -5.88 -14.98 -1.37
CA GLY A 7 -5.18 -15.66 -0.27
C GLY A 7 -5.49 -17.16 -0.23
N SER A 8 -6.76 -17.54 -0.34
CA SER A 8 -7.18 -18.96 -0.35
C SER A 8 -6.66 -19.70 -1.60
N SER A 9 -6.67 -19.04 -2.76
CA SER A 9 -6.08 -19.56 -3.99
C SER A 9 -4.58 -19.78 -3.85
N LEU A 10 -3.86 -18.82 -3.25
CA LEU A 10 -2.42 -18.92 -3.01
C LEU A 10 -2.08 -20.06 -2.06
N GLU A 11 -2.87 -20.25 -1.00
CA GLU A 11 -2.68 -21.32 -0.02
C GLU A 11 -2.81 -22.71 -0.67
N LYS A 12 -3.80 -22.90 -1.54
CA LYS A 12 -3.96 -24.15 -2.31
C LYS A 12 -2.79 -24.41 -3.24
N LEU A 13 -2.33 -23.38 -3.96
CA LEU A 13 -1.21 -23.50 -4.90
C LEU A 13 0.12 -23.79 -4.18
N LEU A 14 0.39 -23.10 -3.06
CA LEU A 14 1.58 -23.34 -2.24
C LEU A 14 1.55 -24.73 -1.59
N SER A 15 0.39 -25.19 -1.13
CA SER A 15 0.22 -26.55 -0.61
C SER A 15 0.55 -27.61 -1.67
N LYS A 16 0.06 -27.42 -2.91
CA LYS A 16 0.39 -28.30 -4.04
C LYS A 16 1.88 -28.25 -4.39
N LEU A 17 2.49 -27.06 -4.40
CA LEU A 17 3.91 -26.91 -4.69
C LEU A 17 4.79 -27.59 -3.63
N LYS A 18 4.41 -27.45 -2.35
CA LYS A 18 5.07 -28.11 -1.23
C LYS A 18 5.00 -29.63 -1.37
N GLN A 19 3.81 -30.18 -1.59
CA GLN A 19 3.62 -31.62 -1.79
C GLN A 19 4.44 -32.15 -2.98
N ASN A 20 4.49 -31.41 -4.10
CA ASN A 20 5.32 -31.82 -5.23
C ASN A 20 6.80 -31.95 -4.85
N ARG A 21 7.34 -30.97 -4.11
CA ARG A 21 8.76 -30.94 -3.70
C ARG A 21 9.10 -31.95 -2.60
N GLU A 22 8.13 -32.32 -1.76
CA GLU A 22 8.32 -33.33 -0.71
C GLU A 22 8.25 -34.76 -1.24
N ASN A 23 7.42 -35.01 -2.27
CA ASN A 23 7.16 -36.36 -2.77
C ASN A 23 7.92 -36.72 -4.05
N VAL A 24 8.45 -35.73 -4.79
CA VAL A 24 9.13 -35.93 -6.07
C VAL A 24 10.49 -35.25 -6.05
N PRO A 25 11.60 -35.97 -6.37
CA PRO A 25 12.92 -35.36 -6.49
C PRO A 25 12.94 -34.18 -7.47
N LEU A 26 13.73 -33.16 -7.12
CA LEU A 26 13.75 -31.89 -7.86
C LEU A 26 14.20 -32.04 -9.32
N ASP A 27 15.11 -32.97 -9.60
CA ASP A 27 15.56 -33.31 -10.95
C ASP A 27 14.42 -33.89 -11.79
N ILE A 28 13.59 -34.77 -11.22
CA ILE A 28 12.41 -35.34 -11.89
C ILE A 28 11.36 -34.26 -12.14
N LEU A 29 11.12 -33.36 -11.17
CA LEU A 29 10.23 -32.21 -11.35
C LEU A 29 10.68 -31.29 -12.49
N LYS A 30 12.00 -31.09 -12.63
CA LYS A 30 12.58 -30.19 -13.65
C LYS A 30 12.82 -30.84 -15.01
N THR A 31 12.67 -32.15 -15.12
CA THR A 31 12.87 -32.91 -16.37
C THR A 31 11.58 -33.53 -16.85
N TYR A 32 11.13 -34.62 -16.21
CA TYR A 32 9.94 -35.37 -16.62
C TYR A 32 8.64 -34.58 -16.42
N TYR A 33 8.49 -33.89 -15.30
CA TYR A 33 7.31 -33.06 -14.99
C TYR A 33 7.54 -31.56 -15.25
N LYS A 34 8.50 -31.21 -16.11
CA LYS A 34 8.96 -29.81 -16.28
C LYS A 34 7.82 -28.83 -16.54
N VAL A 35 6.99 -29.11 -17.55
CA VAL A 35 5.89 -28.21 -17.97
C VAL A 35 4.89 -27.96 -16.84
N PRO A 36 4.24 -28.97 -16.24
CA PRO A 36 3.27 -28.73 -15.17
C PRO A 36 3.92 -28.15 -13.90
N TYR A 37 5.21 -28.40 -13.67
CA TYR A 37 5.95 -27.81 -12.56
C TYR A 37 6.21 -26.30 -12.76
N GLU A 38 6.67 -25.91 -13.95
CA GLU A 38 6.90 -24.51 -14.32
C GLU A 38 5.58 -23.72 -14.35
N GLU A 39 4.51 -24.31 -14.87
CA GLU A 39 3.16 -23.71 -14.84
C GLU A 39 2.67 -23.48 -13.40
N LEU A 40 2.88 -24.44 -12.49
CA LEU A 40 2.52 -24.27 -11.09
C LEU A 40 3.32 -23.12 -10.43
N ILE A 41 4.62 -23.01 -10.69
CA ILE A 41 5.44 -21.90 -10.19
C ILE A 41 4.93 -20.57 -10.74
N ALA A 42 4.61 -20.50 -12.03
CA ALA A 42 4.09 -19.29 -12.66
C ALA A 42 2.75 -18.88 -12.03
N GLN A 43 1.84 -19.83 -11.80
CA GLN A 43 0.56 -19.58 -11.12
C GLN A 43 0.77 -19.08 -9.69
N VAL A 44 1.65 -19.72 -8.91
CA VAL A 44 2.01 -19.25 -7.56
C VAL A 44 2.48 -17.80 -7.59
N ASN A 45 3.43 -17.47 -8.47
CA ASN A 45 3.99 -16.12 -8.58
C ASN A 45 2.92 -15.09 -8.99
N GLN A 46 2.06 -15.44 -9.94
CA GLN A 46 0.98 -14.56 -10.40
C GLN A 46 -0.05 -14.31 -9.29
N THR A 47 -0.50 -15.36 -8.61
CA THR A 47 -1.47 -15.24 -7.51
C THR A 47 -0.86 -14.50 -6.32
N ALA A 48 0.39 -14.76 -5.95
CA ALA A 48 1.08 -14.03 -4.89
C ALA A 48 1.24 -12.55 -5.23
N THR A 49 1.61 -12.22 -6.47
CA THR A 49 1.70 -10.84 -6.94
C THR A 49 0.34 -10.14 -6.84
N ALA A 50 -0.73 -10.79 -7.27
CA ALA A 50 -2.08 -10.24 -7.19
C ALA A 50 -2.54 -10.05 -5.73
N PHE A 51 -2.27 -11.03 -4.86
CA PHE A 51 -2.59 -10.99 -3.43
C PHE A 51 -1.86 -9.84 -2.71
N VAL A 52 -0.54 -9.72 -2.91
CA VAL A 52 0.25 -8.65 -2.30
C VAL A 52 -0.19 -7.30 -2.84
N LYS A 53 -0.42 -7.16 -4.15
CA LYS A 53 -0.91 -5.92 -4.76
C LYS A 53 -2.28 -5.51 -4.20
N SER A 54 -3.20 -6.45 -4.01
CA SER A 54 -4.54 -6.12 -3.48
C SER A 54 -4.47 -5.60 -2.04
N ILE A 55 -3.49 -6.05 -1.25
CA ILE A 55 -3.25 -5.56 0.11
C ILE A 55 -2.55 -4.20 0.09
N VAL A 56 -1.46 -4.06 -0.66
CA VAL A 56 -0.63 -2.86 -0.65
C VAL A 56 -1.31 -1.67 -1.32
N ALA A 57 -1.96 -1.89 -2.47
CA ALA A 57 -2.56 -0.82 -3.26
C ALA A 57 -4.06 -0.58 -2.97
N GLY A 58 -4.68 -1.42 -2.13
CA GLY A 58 -6.11 -1.30 -1.85
C GLY A 58 -6.46 0.03 -1.17
N GLN A 59 -7.32 0.85 -1.78
CA GLN A 59 -7.80 2.11 -1.19
C GLN A 59 -6.69 3.05 -0.70
N LEU A 60 -5.54 3.11 -1.39
CA LEU A 60 -4.54 4.13 -1.10
C LEU A 60 -5.13 5.53 -1.37
N LEU A 61 -4.94 6.44 -0.42
CA LEU A 61 -5.29 7.85 -0.61
C LEU A 61 -4.22 8.50 -1.48
N ILE A 62 -4.67 9.11 -2.58
CA ILE A 62 -3.83 9.82 -3.54
C ILE A 62 -4.28 11.28 -3.54
N ASN A 63 -3.32 12.20 -3.44
CA ASN A 63 -3.66 13.61 -3.54
C ASN A 63 -3.96 13.97 -5.01
N PRO A 64 -5.18 14.43 -5.35
CA PRO A 64 -5.55 14.75 -6.73
C PRO A 64 -4.85 16.01 -7.28
N ASP A 65 -4.28 16.85 -6.41
CA ASP A 65 -3.60 18.09 -6.81
C ASP A 65 -2.14 17.86 -7.21
N VAL A 66 -1.64 16.62 -7.12
CA VAL A 66 -0.25 16.24 -7.41
C VAL A 66 -0.25 15.20 -8.53
N SER A 67 0.80 15.23 -9.36
CA SER A 67 0.95 14.26 -10.45
C SER A 67 0.82 12.81 -9.96
N MET A 68 0.05 12.01 -10.70
CA MET A 68 -0.05 10.58 -10.43
C MET A 68 1.30 9.88 -10.61
N ASP A 69 2.09 10.30 -11.61
CA ASP A 69 3.40 9.70 -11.89
C ASP A 69 4.37 9.95 -10.71
N GLU A 70 4.36 11.15 -10.14
CA GLU A 70 5.20 11.48 -8.98
C GLU A 70 4.86 10.59 -7.78
N GLN A 71 3.57 10.45 -7.46
CA GLN A 71 3.14 9.61 -6.35
C GLN A 71 3.37 8.11 -6.65
N ALA A 72 3.21 7.67 -7.89
CA ALA A 72 3.50 6.30 -8.31
C ALA A 72 5.00 5.98 -8.20
N ASP A 73 5.89 6.92 -8.55
CA ASP A 73 7.33 6.78 -8.41
C ASP A 73 7.74 6.61 -6.94
N VAL A 74 7.15 7.41 -6.04
CA VAL A 74 7.37 7.28 -4.58
C VAL A 74 6.93 5.91 -4.08
N VAL A 75 5.77 5.41 -4.51
CA VAL A 75 5.29 4.06 -4.15
C VAL A 75 6.26 3.00 -4.66
N ASN A 76 6.64 3.06 -5.93
CA ASN A 76 7.53 2.09 -6.56
C ASN A 76 8.91 2.07 -5.89
N GLN A 77 9.48 3.25 -5.60
CA GLN A 77 10.75 3.39 -4.91
C GLN A 77 10.68 2.81 -3.49
N THR A 78 9.60 3.11 -2.76
CA THR A 78 9.36 2.56 -1.41
C THR A 78 9.28 1.03 -1.43
N ILE A 79 8.62 0.45 -2.44
CA ILE A 79 8.54 -1.00 -2.61
C ILE A 79 9.93 -1.59 -2.87
N GLN A 80 10.72 -0.97 -3.75
CA GLN A 80 12.08 -1.43 -4.05
C GLN A 80 13.00 -1.38 -2.82
N ASP A 81 13.02 -0.25 -2.12
CA ASP A 81 13.89 -0.01 -0.97
C ASP A 81 13.50 -0.84 0.26
N SER A 82 12.23 -1.26 0.34
CA SER A 82 11.76 -2.10 1.45
C SER A 82 12.47 -3.46 1.53
N GLY A 83 12.98 -3.98 0.39
CA GLY A 83 13.51 -5.34 0.27
C GLY A 83 12.46 -6.46 0.49
N MET A 84 11.19 -6.13 0.73
CA MET A 84 10.16 -7.07 1.18
C MET A 84 9.74 -8.04 0.07
N ILE A 85 9.87 -7.64 -1.20
CA ILE A 85 9.65 -8.55 -2.35
C ILE A 85 10.55 -9.79 -2.25
N LYS A 86 11.84 -9.60 -1.92
CA LYS A 86 12.78 -10.73 -1.76
C LYS A 86 12.39 -11.64 -0.60
N GLN A 87 11.94 -11.05 0.50
CA GLN A 87 11.50 -11.82 1.67
C GLN A 87 10.20 -12.60 1.37
N ILE A 88 9.25 -12.02 0.63
CA ILE A 88 8.03 -12.71 0.19
C ILE A 88 8.37 -13.88 -0.73
N SER A 89 9.27 -13.67 -1.71
CA SER A 89 9.78 -14.76 -2.55
C SER A 89 10.45 -15.87 -1.74
N HIS A 90 11.21 -15.51 -0.70
CA HIS A 90 11.81 -16.47 0.21
C HIS A 90 10.76 -17.30 0.94
N CYS A 91 9.73 -16.65 1.52
CA CYS A 91 8.61 -17.30 2.20
C CYS A 91 7.91 -18.34 1.30
N MET A 92 7.59 -17.97 0.05
CA MET A 92 6.99 -18.90 -0.92
C MET A 92 7.86 -20.12 -1.24
N SER A 93 9.18 -20.00 -1.13
CA SER A 93 10.12 -21.07 -1.49
C SER A 93 10.49 -22.00 -0.34
N GLN A 94 10.39 -21.53 0.92
CA GLN A 94 10.88 -22.25 2.10
C GLN A 94 9.74 -22.65 3.05
N THR A 95 8.91 -21.69 3.46
CA THR A 95 7.92 -21.90 4.54
C THR A 95 6.52 -22.17 3.99
N TYR A 96 6.23 -21.70 2.78
CA TYR A 96 4.92 -21.84 2.12
C TYR A 96 3.77 -21.18 2.93
N ASP A 97 4.09 -20.21 3.77
CA ASP A 97 3.17 -19.63 4.76
C ASP A 97 2.49 -18.36 4.21
N VAL A 98 1.20 -18.49 3.84
CA VAL A 98 0.38 -17.37 3.36
C VAL A 98 0.11 -16.33 4.45
N THR A 99 0.02 -16.74 5.72
CA THR A 99 -0.18 -15.81 6.83
C THR A 99 1.03 -14.89 6.97
N LEU A 100 2.24 -15.45 6.88
CA LEU A 100 3.46 -14.65 6.88
C LEU A 100 3.52 -13.70 5.69
N ILE A 101 3.18 -14.16 4.48
CA ILE A 101 3.10 -13.29 3.29
C ILE A 101 2.11 -12.14 3.51
N HIS A 102 0.96 -12.41 4.12
CA HIS A 102 -0.04 -11.38 4.44
C HIS A 102 0.50 -10.33 5.39
N LEU A 103 1.15 -10.74 6.50
CA LEU A 103 1.76 -9.82 7.46
C LEU A 103 2.84 -8.93 6.81
N MET A 104 3.64 -9.50 5.92
CA MET A 104 4.65 -8.75 5.18
C MET A 104 4.02 -7.76 4.19
N ALA A 105 2.92 -8.15 3.52
CA ALA A 105 2.19 -7.23 2.66
C ALA A 105 1.57 -6.06 3.46
N LEU A 106 1.08 -6.30 4.67
CA LEU A 106 0.57 -5.25 5.57
C LEU A 106 1.68 -4.30 6.05
N GLU A 107 2.86 -4.82 6.38
CA GLU A 107 3.99 -3.95 6.74
C GLU A 107 4.46 -3.13 5.52
N LEU A 108 4.49 -3.72 4.32
CA LEU A 108 4.81 -2.98 3.09
C LEU A 108 3.79 -1.87 2.83
N ARG A 109 2.50 -2.14 3.03
CA ARG A 109 1.43 -1.14 2.93
C ARG A 109 1.69 0.04 3.87
N LYS A 110 2.03 -0.20 5.13
CA LYS A 110 2.34 0.88 6.10
C LYS A 110 3.49 1.77 5.63
N LYS A 111 4.53 1.19 5.02
CA LYS A 111 5.65 1.95 4.45
C LYS A 111 5.19 2.82 3.29
N VAL A 112 4.35 2.28 2.41
CA VAL A 112 3.76 3.01 1.28
C VAL A 112 2.86 4.16 1.77
N GLU A 113 1.99 3.93 2.74
CA GLU A 113 1.12 4.96 3.33
C GLU A 113 1.95 6.08 3.98
N ALA A 114 3.02 5.73 4.71
CA ALA A 114 3.94 6.71 5.29
C ALA A 114 4.66 7.54 4.22
N ALA A 115 5.05 6.93 3.10
CA ALA A 115 5.68 7.62 1.97
C ALA A 115 4.71 8.56 1.23
N LEU A 116 3.42 8.21 1.18
CA LEU A 116 2.38 9.05 0.59
C LEU A 116 1.88 10.17 1.53
N TYR A 117 2.09 10.03 2.84
CA TYR A 117 1.60 10.98 3.83
C TYR A 117 1.97 12.45 3.56
N PRO A 118 3.19 12.81 3.12
CA PRO A 118 3.53 14.19 2.79
C PRO A 118 2.64 14.80 1.70
N TYR A 119 2.14 14.00 0.76
CA TYR A 119 1.20 14.45 -0.28
C TYR A 119 -0.20 14.62 0.29
N ILE A 120 -0.65 13.68 1.12
CA ILE A 120 -1.94 13.73 1.80
C ILE A 120 -2.02 14.95 2.74
N ALA A 121 -0.95 15.22 3.48
CA ALA A 121 -0.85 16.33 4.42
C ALA A 121 -0.97 17.72 3.76
N ARG A 122 -0.75 17.85 2.43
CA ARG A 122 -0.99 19.11 1.70
C ARG A 122 -2.47 19.50 1.67
N LYS A 123 -3.38 18.56 1.96
CA LYS A 123 -4.82 18.80 2.08
C LYS A 123 -5.24 19.17 3.51
N ASN A 124 -4.29 19.31 4.44
CA ASN A 124 -4.54 19.90 5.75
C ASN A 124 -4.89 21.39 5.59
N CYS A 125 -5.97 21.82 6.23
CA CYS A 125 -6.42 23.20 6.28
C CYS A 125 -6.99 23.55 7.66
N LEU A 126 -7.10 24.85 7.93
CA LEU A 126 -7.94 25.36 9.01
C LEU A 126 -9.36 25.57 8.47
N VAL A 127 -10.35 25.17 9.24
CA VAL A 127 -11.77 25.39 8.97
C VAL A 127 -12.29 26.40 9.99
N ALA A 128 -12.65 27.59 9.53
CA ALA A 128 -13.23 28.64 10.35
C ALA A 128 -14.72 28.81 10.03
N ASP A 129 -15.52 29.03 11.07
CA ASP A 129 -16.94 29.33 10.94
C ASP A 129 -17.11 30.85 10.76
N LEU A 130 -17.64 31.27 9.62
CA LEU A 130 -17.83 32.71 9.36
C LEU A 130 -19.05 33.27 10.13
N ASP A 131 -19.99 32.41 10.51
CA ASP A 131 -21.15 32.80 11.32
C ASP A 131 -20.81 32.86 12.82
N ASP A 132 -19.69 32.27 13.23
CA ASP A 132 -19.21 32.23 14.62
C ASP A 132 -17.70 32.48 14.69
N ILE A 133 -17.31 33.74 14.51
CA ILE A 133 -15.91 34.17 14.40
C ILE A 133 -15.10 34.00 15.70
N GLU A 134 -15.77 33.86 16.85
CA GLU A 134 -15.09 33.64 18.14
C GLU A 134 -14.67 32.18 18.32
N LYS A 135 -15.28 31.26 17.56
CA LYS A 135 -14.94 29.84 17.61
C LYS A 135 -13.56 29.60 17.01
N GLU A 136 -12.73 28.88 17.76
CA GLU A 136 -11.40 28.51 17.29
C GLU A 136 -11.47 27.65 16.02
N PRO A 137 -10.72 27.99 14.97
CA PRO A 137 -10.65 27.17 13.76
C PRO A 137 -10.09 25.79 14.04
N ILE A 138 -10.66 24.77 13.40
CA ILE A 138 -10.21 23.39 13.55
C ILE A 138 -9.28 22.99 12.41
N ILE A 139 -8.28 22.16 12.70
CA ILE A 139 -7.42 21.56 11.68
C ILE A 139 -8.15 20.36 11.08
N TYR A 140 -8.31 20.35 9.76
CA TYR A 140 -9.02 19.32 9.01
C TYR A 140 -8.20 18.89 7.80
N ASN A 141 -8.27 17.63 7.42
CA ASN A 141 -7.75 17.15 6.15
C ASN A 141 -8.91 16.80 5.22
N THR A 142 -9.03 17.54 4.12
CA THR A 142 -10.16 17.39 3.19
C THR A 142 -10.11 16.08 2.39
N LEU A 143 -8.98 15.40 2.34
CA LEU A 143 -8.80 14.12 1.65
C LEU A 143 -9.11 12.94 2.58
N THR A 144 -8.60 12.93 3.81
CA THR A 144 -8.86 11.86 4.77
C THR A 144 -10.21 12.02 5.48
N LYS A 145 -10.79 13.23 5.43
CA LYS A 145 -12.00 13.62 6.18
C LYS A 145 -11.83 13.50 7.70
N GLN A 146 -10.64 13.85 8.18
CA GLN A 146 -10.28 13.77 9.59
C GLN A 146 -10.06 15.15 10.18
N VAL A 147 -10.46 15.30 11.45
CA VAL A 147 -10.15 16.47 12.28
C VAL A 147 -8.97 16.13 13.18
N TYR A 148 -8.05 17.09 13.37
CA TYR A 148 -6.94 16.94 14.31
C TYR A 148 -7.33 17.50 15.68
N GLU A 149 -7.41 16.63 16.69
CA GLU A 149 -7.78 16.96 18.07
C GLU A 149 -6.90 16.16 19.04
N ASN A 150 -6.45 16.79 20.14
CA ASN A 150 -5.66 16.14 21.19
C ASN A 150 -4.45 15.35 20.65
N ASP A 151 -3.71 15.95 19.72
CA ASP A 151 -2.54 15.36 19.04
C ASP A 151 -2.80 14.13 18.17
N HIS A 152 -4.05 13.91 17.75
CA HIS A 152 -4.42 12.77 16.90
C HIS A 152 -5.41 13.18 15.79
N TRP A 153 -5.36 12.47 14.67
CA TRP A 153 -6.37 12.56 13.61
C TRP A 153 -7.57 11.66 13.96
N ILE A 154 -8.78 12.20 13.86
CA ILE A 154 -10.03 11.53 14.19
C ILE A 154 -10.95 11.56 12.98
N ASP A 155 -11.51 10.41 12.60
CA ASP A 155 -12.52 10.31 11.54
C ASP A 155 -13.78 11.10 11.92
N ARG A 156 -13.97 12.25 11.27
CA ARG A 156 -15.11 13.14 11.48
C ARG A 156 -15.29 14.00 10.24
N GLU A 157 -16.23 13.60 9.39
CA GLU A 157 -16.62 14.40 8.23
C GLU A 157 -17.35 15.68 8.71
N LEU A 158 -16.91 16.82 8.19
CA LEU A 158 -17.49 18.12 8.48
C LEU A 158 -18.40 18.56 7.35
N ASP A 159 -19.49 19.25 7.69
CA ASP A 159 -20.19 20.08 6.72
C ASP A 159 -19.37 21.35 6.48
N LEU A 160 -18.93 21.53 5.23
CA LEU A 160 -18.08 22.63 4.82
C LEU A 160 -18.87 23.78 4.19
N ASP A 161 -20.21 23.67 4.09
CA ASP A 161 -21.03 24.76 3.57
C ASP A 161 -20.91 26.01 4.45
N GLY A 162 -20.73 27.16 3.81
CA GLY A 162 -20.48 28.44 4.49
C GLY A 162 -19.16 28.54 5.28
N LYS A 163 -18.29 27.52 5.27
CA LYS A 163 -17.02 27.55 6.02
C LYS A 163 -15.87 28.14 5.19
N LEU A 164 -14.99 28.87 5.87
CA LEU A 164 -13.73 29.35 5.29
C LEU A 164 -12.64 28.28 5.47
N LEU A 165 -12.07 27.82 4.36
CA LEU A 165 -10.93 26.89 4.36
C LEU A 165 -9.62 27.63 4.09
N ILE A 166 -8.67 27.52 5.01
CA ILE A 166 -7.36 28.17 4.91
C ILE A 166 -6.28 27.08 4.78
N TYR A 167 -5.69 26.97 3.59
CA TYR A 167 -4.58 26.06 3.33
C TYR A 167 -3.25 26.75 3.63
N LEU A 168 -2.40 26.11 4.41
CA LEU A 168 -1.04 26.59 4.65
C LEU A 168 -0.21 26.33 3.39
N LYS A 169 0.39 27.38 2.83
CA LYS A 169 1.27 27.25 1.67
C LYS A 169 2.47 26.40 2.06
N SER A 170 2.63 25.24 1.42
CA SER A 170 3.85 24.45 1.54
C SER A 170 5.00 25.24 0.93
N GLU A 171 6.11 25.43 1.65
CA GLU A 171 7.30 26.04 1.06
C GLU A 171 7.82 25.14 -0.08
N GLU A 172 7.68 25.57 -1.32
CA GLU A 172 8.38 24.97 -2.45
C GLU A 172 9.88 25.14 -2.19
N LYS A 173 10.59 24.04 -1.90
CA LYS A 173 12.06 24.04 -1.94
C LYS A 173 12.45 24.46 -3.35
N LYS A 174 12.82 25.73 -3.54
CA LYS A 174 13.43 26.23 -4.77
C LYS A 174 14.59 25.29 -5.11
N SER A 175 14.46 24.59 -6.23
CA SER A 175 15.57 23.82 -6.80
C SER A 175 16.73 24.80 -6.95
N LYS A 176 17.87 24.48 -6.33
CA LYS A 176 19.10 25.24 -6.57
C LYS A 176 19.52 24.92 -8.00
N ASP A 177 19.18 25.81 -8.92
CA ASP A 177 19.82 25.87 -10.23
C ASP A 177 21.31 26.14 -9.96
N ASN A 178 22.10 25.07 -10.07
CA ASN A 178 23.56 25.18 -10.09
C ASN A 178 23.94 25.73 -11.47
N PHE A 179 24.31 27.02 -11.49
CA PHE A 179 25.17 27.61 -12.52
C PHE A 179 26.58 27.03 -12.43
#